data_AF-A0A8X6GFC1-F1
#
_entry.id   AF-A0A8X6GFC1-F1
#
_cell.length_a   1.000
_cell.length_b   1.000
_cell.length_c   1.000
_cell.angle_alpha   90.00
_cell.angle_beta   90.00
_cell.angle_gamma   90.00
#
_symmetry.space_group_name_H-M   'P 1'
#
loop_
_entity.id
_entity.type
_entity.pdbx_description
1 polymer ?
#
loop_
_entity_poly.entity_id
_entity_poly.type
_entity_poly.pdbx_seq_one_letter_code
_entity_poly.pdbx_strand_id
1 'polypeptide(L)'
;MPKRKSNLSKNTRKAKTQRLQRKNESQKDRESRHTNCRLGISMSRSNESSSERNERLQLDRTRHSSLRSQESLESREKRLQIDRIQHTVSRSLQSRDSRKQRLEDDRIRHAFSRTIESEGSREQRLEDDRVRHAFSRTIESEGSREQRLEDDRIRQAFSRTIESEGSREQRLEDDRVRHAFSRTIESEGSREQRLEDDRIRQAFSRTIESEGSREQRLEDDRIRHTFSRILESDDSREQRLEDDRIRHAFSRILESEGSREQRLKDDRIRHAVSRSQEPDDSREQRLESDRHYHQKQREFETQEQHDIRVTEQCDRYHESQGQRIERLAHLRESVSAIRQSETNFDRKRRLITARQTTSALRDIESEENRQQRLNNDHVRRTNRRNIAWREKFNSGFNYDTQINYSAASEIGPMNVCCNYCKALRWKDESKGICCSSGKVRLDSIQQPPEPLKSLLCGEHDQSQHFLNNIRRYNSAFQMTSFGAKEVHEGNYMPTFKIQGSCII
;
A
#
# COMPACT_ATOMS: atom_id res chain seq x y z
N MET A 1 26.04 -59.54 -88.36
CA MET A 1 25.97 -58.41 -89.31
C MET A 1 24.61 -57.73 -89.14
N PRO A 2 24.57 -56.46 -88.72
CA PRO A 2 24.26 -55.40 -89.68
C PRO A 2 25.26 -54.24 -89.65
N LYS A 3 25.30 -53.52 -90.78
CA LYS A 3 26.36 -52.60 -91.21
C LYS A 3 26.49 -51.34 -90.35
N ARG A 4 27.74 -50.95 -90.07
CA ARG A 4 28.17 -49.65 -89.51
C ARG A 4 27.37 -48.48 -90.10
N LYS A 5 26.70 -47.69 -89.26
CA LYS A 5 26.31 -46.31 -89.60
C LYS A 5 27.40 -45.34 -89.18
N SER A 6 28.49 -45.28 -89.94
CA SER A 6 29.46 -44.18 -89.89
C SER A 6 28.85 -42.96 -90.58
N ASN A 7 28.17 -42.10 -89.82
CA ASN A 7 27.60 -40.85 -90.34
C ASN A 7 27.72 -39.69 -89.34
N LEU A 8 28.89 -39.54 -88.70
CA LEU A 8 29.26 -38.36 -87.92
C LEU A 8 30.40 -37.61 -88.61
N SER A 9 30.05 -36.99 -89.73
CA SER A 9 30.70 -35.84 -90.39
C SER A 9 30.33 -35.90 -91.88
N LYS A 10 29.12 -35.44 -92.23
CA LYS A 10 28.76 -35.28 -93.64
C LYS A 10 29.51 -34.08 -94.20
N ASN A 11 30.73 -34.33 -94.67
CA ASN A 11 31.57 -33.39 -95.42
C ASN A 11 31.10 -33.30 -96.89
N THR A 12 29.78 -33.15 -97.10
CA THR A 12 29.17 -33.10 -98.43
C THR A 12 29.52 -31.77 -99.11
N ARG A 13 29.62 -31.76 -100.45
CA ARG A 13 29.85 -30.53 -101.24
C ARG A 13 28.88 -29.41 -100.84
N LYS A 14 27.61 -29.77 -100.60
CA LYS A 14 26.53 -28.88 -100.13
C LYS A 14 26.75 -28.32 -98.72
N ALA A 15 27.29 -29.12 -97.79
CA ALA A 15 27.63 -28.63 -96.45
C ALA A 15 28.85 -27.70 -96.47
N LYS A 16 29.84 -27.98 -97.34
CA LYS A 16 31.00 -27.10 -97.54
C LYS A 16 30.61 -25.75 -98.13
N THR A 17 29.77 -25.72 -99.18
CA THR A 17 29.27 -24.46 -99.77
C THR A 17 28.42 -23.66 -98.79
N GLN A 18 27.54 -24.30 -98.01
CA GLN A 18 26.78 -23.60 -96.95
C GLN A 18 27.69 -23.02 -95.85
N ARG A 19 28.79 -23.69 -95.48
CA ARG A 19 29.75 -23.15 -94.51
C ARG A 19 30.48 -21.91 -95.04
N LEU A 20 30.89 -21.92 -96.32
CA LEU A 20 31.50 -20.78 -96.98
C LEU A 20 30.52 -19.59 -97.09
N GLN A 21 29.27 -19.84 -97.48
CA GLN A 21 28.22 -18.82 -97.51
C GLN A 21 27.95 -18.23 -96.12
N ARG A 22 27.90 -19.05 -95.07
CA ARG A 22 27.74 -18.58 -93.68
C ARG A 22 28.95 -17.79 -93.15
N LYS A 23 30.16 -18.09 -93.63
CA LYS A 23 31.39 -17.39 -93.22
C LYS A 23 31.43 -15.96 -93.77
N ASN A 24 30.82 -15.75 -94.93
CA ASN A 24 30.78 -14.46 -95.63
C ASN A 24 29.41 -13.77 -95.53
N GLU A 25 28.53 -14.24 -94.64
CA GLU A 25 27.17 -13.74 -94.46
C GLU A 25 27.19 -12.40 -93.70
N SER A 26 26.40 -11.41 -94.14
CA SER A 26 26.24 -10.16 -93.40
C SER A 26 25.48 -10.38 -92.09
N GLN A 27 25.63 -9.48 -91.11
CA GLN A 27 24.91 -9.58 -89.84
C GLN A 27 23.38 -9.64 -90.05
N LYS A 28 22.86 -8.83 -90.97
CA LYS A 28 21.44 -8.76 -91.32
C LYS A 28 20.93 -10.05 -91.98
N ASP A 29 21.71 -10.61 -92.90
CA ASP A 29 21.35 -11.88 -93.58
C ASP A 29 21.39 -13.04 -92.58
N ARG A 30 22.38 -13.04 -91.68
CA ARG A 30 22.50 -14.01 -90.60
C ARG A 30 21.30 -13.95 -89.67
N GLU A 31 20.90 -12.76 -89.24
CA GLU A 31 19.70 -12.54 -88.43
C GLU A 31 18.46 -13.04 -89.16
N SER A 32 18.29 -12.69 -90.43
CA SER A 32 17.16 -13.13 -91.27
C SER A 32 17.11 -14.66 -91.44
N ARG A 33 18.27 -15.31 -91.58
CA ARG A 33 18.34 -16.77 -91.63
C ARG A 33 17.98 -17.40 -90.28
N HIS A 34 18.44 -16.82 -89.17
CA HIS A 34 18.08 -17.28 -87.83
C HIS A 34 16.60 -17.08 -87.53
N THR A 35 15.99 -15.97 -87.94
CA THR A 35 14.54 -15.73 -87.80
C THR A 35 13.74 -16.73 -88.63
N ASN A 36 14.10 -16.93 -89.90
CA ASN A 36 13.45 -17.93 -90.76
C ASN A 36 13.58 -19.36 -90.20
N CYS A 37 14.74 -19.70 -89.63
CA CYS A 37 14.93 -21.00 -88.97
C CYS A 37 14.07 -21.14 -87.71
N ARG A 38 13.96 -20.09 -86.87
CA ARG A 38 13.06 -20.09 -85.71
C ARG A 38 11.60 -20.21 -86.12
N LEU A 39 11.17 -19.51 -87.17
CA LEU A 39 9.82 -19.59 -87.72
C LEU A 39 9.51 -21.00 -88.22
N GLY A 40 10.43 -21.62 -88.99
CA GLY A 40 10.26 -22.99 -89.44
C GLY A 40 10.16 -24.00 -88.28
N ILE A 41 10.96 -23.84 -87.23
CA ILE A 41 10.86 -24.67 -86.02
C ILE A 41 9.53 -24.41 -85.29
N SER A 42 9.07 -23.15 -85.22
CA SER A 42 7.79 -22.80 -84.60
C SER A 42 6.62 -23.44 -85.33
N MET A 43 6.59 -23.38 -86.67
CA MET A 43 5.55 -24.01 -87.49
C MET A 43 5.60 -25.54 -87.40
N SER A 44 6.80 -26.14 -87.36
CA SER A 44 6.93 -27.58 -87.15
C SER A 44 6.37 -27.98 -85.79
N ARG A 45 6.66 -27.19 -84.73
CA ARG A 45 6.16 -27.43 -83.37
C ARG A 45 4.66 -27.19 -83.22
N SER A 46 4.05 -26.28 -83.98
CA SER A 46 2.60 -26.06 -83.94
C SER A 46 1.83 -27.19 -84.60
N ASN A 47 2.47 -27.89 -85.54
CA ASN A 47 1.87 -29.01 -86.27
C ASN A 47 2.22 -30.39 -85.66
N GLU A 48 2.99 -30.42 -84.56
CA GLU A 48 3.34 -31.66 -83.84
C GLU A 48 2.08 -32.28 -83.20
N SER A 49 1.91 -33.59 -83.35
CA SER A 49 0.96 -34.34 -82.55
C SER A 49 1.41 -34.45 -81.09
N SER A 50 0.48 -34.76 -80.18
CA SER A 50 0.80 -34.94 -78.75
C SER A 50 1.85 -36.04 -78.51
N SER A 51 1.81 -37.12 -79.31
CA SER A 51 2.78 -38.23 -79.23
C SER A 51 4.18 -37.78 -79.68
N GLU A 52 4.28 -37.15 -80.84
CA GLU A 52 5.56 -36.65 -81.37
C GLU A 52 6.18 -35.59 -80.45
N ARG A 53 5.35 -34.72 -79.86
CA ARG A 53 5.78 -33.76 -78.84
C ARG A 53 6.35 -34.47 -77.62
N ASN A 54 5.69 -35.52 -77.12
CA ASN A 54 6.15 -36.28 -75.96
C ASN A 54 7.46 -37.02 -76.25
N GLU A 55 7.59 -37.66 -77.42
CA GLU A 55 8.83 -38.30 -77.85
C GLU A 55 9.98 -37.30 -77.95
N ARG A 56 9.75 -36.13 -78.56
CA ARG A 56 10.76 -35.07 -78.65
C ARG A 56 11.20 -34.60 -77.26
N LEU A 57 10.27 -34.38 -76.33
CA LEU A 57 10.58 -33.98 -74.96
C LEU A 57 11.30 -35.10 -74.18
N GLN A 58 10.95 -36.37 -74.40
CA GLN A 58 11.66 -37.50 -73.81
C GLN A 58 13.11 -37.59 -74.30
N LEU A 59 13.34 -37.46 -75.62
CA LEU A 59 14.68 -37.44 -76.20
C LEU A 59 15.52 -36.25 -75.69
N ASP A 60 14.90 -35.10 -75.44
CA ASP A 60 15.58 -33.95 -74.87
C ASP A 60 15.95 -34.16 -73.39
N ARG A 61 15.04 -34.76 -72.60
CA ARG A 61 15.30 -35.15 -71.21
C ARG A 61 16.44 -36.15 -71.10
N THR A 62 16.47 -37.20 -71.94
CA THR A 62 17.55 -38.21 -71.92
C THR A 62 18.89 -37.61 -72.31
N ARG A 63 18.91 -36.75 -73.34
CA ARG A 63 20.12 -36.01 -73.73
C ARG A 63 20.63 -35.12 -72.60
N HIS A 64 19.76 -34.32 -71.97
CA HIS A 64 20.16 -33.46 -70.86
C HIS A 64 20.60 -34.25 -69.63
N SER A 65 19.96 -35.38 -69.32
CA SER A 65 20.37 -36.28 -68.23
C SER A 65 21.79 -36.83 -68.47
N SER A 66 22.06 -37.32 -69.68
CA SER A 66 23.38 -37.82 -70.07
C SER A 66 24.46 -36.72 -69.95
N LEU A 67 24.19 -35.52 -70.48
CA LEU A 67 25.10 -34.38 -70.34
C LEU A 67 25.36 -33.99 -68.88
N ARG A 68 24.33 -34.01 -68.01
CA ARG A 68 24.47 -33.71 -66.58
C ARG A 68 25.26 -34.80 -65.83
N SER A 69 25.14 -36.06 -66.24
CA SER A 69 25.90 -37.17 -65.62
C SER A 69 27.40 -37.13 -65.91
N GLN A 70 27.79 -36.51 -67.03
CA GLN A 70 29.17 -36.35 -67.48
C GLN A 70 29.75 -34.96 -67.12
N GLU A 71 28.99 -34.14 -66.39
CA GLU A 71 29.36 -32.77 -66.05
C GLU A 71 30.49 -32.76 -64.99
N SER A 72 31.54 -31.97 -65.24
CA SER A 72 32.58 -31.72 -64.22
C SER A 72 32.02 -30.91 -63.05
N LEU A 73 32.63 -31.03 -61.86
CA LEU A 73 32.21 -30.26 -60.67
C LEU A 73 32.21 -28.75 -60.92
N GLU A 74 33.23 -28.23 -61.61
CA GLU A 74 33.34 -26.81 -61.94
C GLU A 74 32.24 -26.35 -62.91
N SER A 75 31.95 -27.15 -63.94
CA SER A 75 30.87 -26.85 -64.89
C SER A 75 29.49 -26.90 -64.22
N ARG A 76 29.29 -27.87 -63.33
CA ARG A 76 28.09 -27.99 -62.50
C ARG A 76 27.91 -26.78 -61.60
N GLU A 77 28.99 -26.31 -60.97
CA GLU A 77 28.93 -25.13 -60.11
C GLU A 77 28.61 -23.86 -60.90
N LYS A 78 29.27 -23.63 -62.04
CA LYS A 78 28.97 -22.50 -62.95
C LYS A 78 27.51 -22.52 -63.39
N ARG A 79 26.98 -23.70 -63.77
CA ARG A 79 25.57 -23.84 -64.13
C ARG A 79 24.64 -23.50 -62.96
N LEU A 80 24.91 -24.02 -61.76
CA LEU A 80 24.11 -23.71 -60.56
C LEU A 80 24.23 -22.25 -60.11
N GLN A 81 25.36 -21.59 -60.38
CA GLN A 81 25.52 -20.15 -60.16
C GLN A 81 24.66 -19.35 -61.14
N ILE A 82 24.67 -19.70 -62.42
CA ILE A 82 23.80 -19.10 -63.43
C ILE A 82 22.32 -19.31 -63.07
N ASP A 83 21.92 -20.54 -62.69
CA ASP A 83 20.55 -20.86 -62.27
C ASP A 83 20.13 -20.02 -61.05
N ARG A 84 21.03 -19.85 -60.06
CA ARG A 84 20.80 -19.00 -58.89
C ARG A 84 20.55 -17.54 -59.29
N ILE A 85 21.40 -16.97 -60.15
CA ILE A 85 21.27 -15.58 -60.63
C ILE A 85 19.97 -15.41 -61.43
N GLN A 86 19.62 -16.35 -62.30
CA GLN A 86 18.37 -16.29 -63.05
C GLN A 86 17.16 -16.31 -62.11
N HIS A 87 17.15 -17.19 -61.11
CA HIS A 87 16.08 -17.23 -60.11
C HIS A 87 15.99 -15.98 -59.26
N THR A 88 17.11 -15.36 -58.87
CA THR A 88 17.08 -14.10 -58.10
C THR A 88 16.50 -12.96 -58.93
N VAL A 89 16.93 -12.83 -60.19
CA VAL A 89 16.40 -11.82 -61.13
C VAL A 89 14.91 -12.05 -61.42
N SER A 90 14.49 -13.30 -61.68
CA SER A 90 13.07 -13.60 -61.87
C SER A 90 12.23 -13.31 -60.62
N ARG A 91 12.76 -13.54 -59.41
CA ARG A 91 12.07 -13.23 -58.14
C ARG A 91 12.01 -11.73 -57.85
N SER A 92 13.01 -10.94 -58.25
CA SER A 92 13.01 -9.47 -58.05
C SER A 92 12.06 -8.76 -59.00
N LEU A 93 11.90 -9.26 -60.22
CA LEU A 93 10.97 -8.73 -61.23
C LEU A 93 9.53 -9.27 -61.08
N GLN A 94 9.27 -10.11 -60.08
CA GLN A 94 7.98 -10.77 -59.90
C GLN A 94 6.88 -9.78 -59.46
N SER A 95 5.71 -9.86 -60.10
CA SER A 95 4.52 -9.11 -59.65
C SER A 95 4.03 -9.58 -58.27
N ARG A 96 3.32 -8.72 -57.54
CA ARG A 96 2.82 -9.03 -56.19
C ARG A 96 1.91 -10.27 -56.18
N ASP A 97 1.04 -10.42 -57.18
CA ASP A 97 0.10 -11.54 -57.26
C ASP A 97 0.80 -12.85 -57.61
N SER A 98 1.71 -12.82 -58.59
CA SER A 98 2.57 -13.98 -58.90
C SER A 98 3.38 -14.41 -57.68
N ARG A 99 3.86 -13.45 -56.86
CA ARG A 99 4.57 -13.74 -55.61
C ARG A 99 3.66 -14.41 -54.58
N LYS A 100 2.43 -13.93 -54.41
CA LYS A 100 1.44 -14.55 -53.52
C LYS A 100 1.13 -15.98 -53.96
N GLN A 101 0.84 -16.20 -55.24
CA GLN A 101 0.55 -17.53 -55.77
C GLN A 101 1.72 -18.49 -55.55
N ARG A 102 2.96 -18.07 -55.87
CA ARG A 102 4.14 -18.89 -55.62
C ARG A 102 4.31 -19.26 -54.14
N LEU A 103 4.09 -18.32 -53.22
CA LEU A 103 4.18 -18.58 -51.78
C LEU A 103 3.07 -19.51 -51.29
N GLU A 104 1.88 -19.43 -51.89
CA GLU A 104 0.78 -20.34 -51.61
C GLU A 104 1.09 -21.75 -52.13
N ASP A 105 1.60 -21.88 -53.35
CA ASP A 105 2.07 -23.15 -53.91
C ASP A 105 3.22 -23.75 -53.07
N ASP A 106 4.11 -22.92 -52.52
CA ASP A 106 5.16 -23.34 -51.59
C ASP A 106 4.55 -23.87 -50.27
N ARG A 107 3.56 -23.17 -49.70
CA ARG A 107 2.84 -23.60 -48.48
C ARG A 107 2.13 -24.93 -48.67
N ILE A 108 1.39 -25.08 -49.77
CA ILE A 108 0.66 -26.32 -50.10
C ILE A 108 1.64 -27.49 -50.24
N ARG A 109 2.75 -27.30 -50.97
CA ARG A 109 3.79 -28.34 -51.10
C ARG A 109 4.41 -28.73 -49.76
N HIS A 110 4.72 -27.77 -48.90
CA HIS A 110 5.26 -28.06 -47.57
C HIS A 110 4.22 -28.74 -46.67
N ALA A 111 2.95 -28.34 -46.71
CA ALA A 111 1.87 -28.98 -45.96
C ALA A 111 1.72 -30.45 -46.40
N PHE A 112 1.64 -30.71 -47.71
CA PHE A 112 1.56 -32.07 -48.25
C PHE A 112 2.79 -32.91 -47.90
N SER A 113 3.99 -32.31 -47.94
CA SER A 113 5.23 -33.01 -47.54
C SER A 113 5.20 -33.42 -46.06
N ARG A 114 4.62 -32.59 -45.19
CA ARG A 114 4.45 -32.90 -43.75
C ARG A 114 3.39 -33.96 -43.49
N THR A 115 2.35 -34.08 -44.32
CA THR A 115 1.30 -35.10 -44.15
C THR A 115 1.75 -36.51 -44.51
N ILE A 116 2.70 -36.63 -45.45
CA ILE A 116 3.25 -37.92 -45.89
C ILE A 116 4.60 -38.25 -45.21
N GLU A 117 5.03 -37.42 -44.25
CA GLU A 117 6.30 -37.55 -43.54
C GLU A 117 6.28 -38.82 -42.67
N SER A 118 7.34 -39.64 -42.74
CA SER A 118 7.50 -40.77 -41.84
C SER A 118 7.79 -40.29 -40.40
N GLU A 119 7.46 -41.08 -39.39
CA GLU A 119 7.72 -40.70 -37.99
C GLU A 119 9.20 -40.37 -37.73
N GLY A 120 10.13 -41.18 -38.25
CA GLY A 120 11.56 -40.92 -38.11
C GLY A 120 12.02 -39.62 -38.79
N SER A 121 11.49 -39.31 -39.98
CA SER A 121 11.76 -38.02 -40.65
C SER A 121 11.19 -36.84 -39.86
N ARG A 122 9.99 -37.01 -39.28
CA ARG A 122 9.34 -36.00 -38.45
C ARG A 122 10.14 -35.71 -37.18
N GLU A 123 10.63 -36.74 -36.50
CA GLU A 123 11.48 -36.60 -35.32
C GLU A 123 12.78 -35.88 -35.67
N GLN A 124 13.46 -36.30 -36.74
CA GLN A 124 14.69 -35.65 -37.19
C GLN A 124 14.46 -34.16 -37.51
N ARG A 125 13.37 -33.83 -38.21
CA ARG A 125 13.03 -32.44 -38.52
C ARG A 125 12.75 -31.62 -37.26
N LEU A 126 12.03 -32.19 -36.28
CA LEU A 126 11.76 -31.51 -35.01
C LEU A 126 13.03 -31.33 -34.19
N GLU A 127 13.95 -32.28 -34.25
CA GLU A 127 15.26 -32.17 -33.60
C GLU A 127 16.11 -31.10 -34.27
N ASP A 128 16.17 -31.06 -35.60
CA ASP A 128 16.81 -29.97 -36.36
C ASP A 128 16.19 -28.60 -36.03
N ASP A 129 14.88 -28.51 -35.81
CA ASP A 129 14.19 -27.29 -35.37
C ASP A 129 14.60 -26.90 -33.93
N ARG A 130 14.68 -27.86 -33.00
CA ARG A 130 15.13 -27.62 -31.62
C ARG A 130 16.57 -27.13 -31.58
N VAL A 131 17.48 -27.79 -32.32
CA VAL A 131 18.89 -27.41 -32.39
C VAL A 131 19.04 -26.02 -32.99
N ARG A 132 18.32 -25.70 -34.07
CA ARG A 132 18.33 -24.35 -34.66
C ARG A 132 17.83 -23.29 -33.67
N HIS A 133 16.72 -23.53 -32.98
CA HIS A 133 16.21 -22.59 -31.98
C HIS A 133 17.14 -22.44 -30.78
N ALA A 134 17.76 -23.53 -30.30
CA ALA A 134 18.74 -23.48 -29.22
C ALA A 134 19.95 -22.65 -29.65
N PHE A 135 20.52 -22.91 -30.82
CA PHE A 135 21.64 -22.15 -31.38
C PHE A 135 21.29 -20.66 -31.52
N SER A 136 20.12 -20.32 -32.09
CA SER A 136 19.66 -18.93 -32.19
C SER A 136 19.54 -18.24 -30.82
N ARG A 137 19.12 -18.95 -29.76
CA ARG A 137 19.07 -18.39 -28.39
C ARG A 137 20.47 -18.19 -27.79
N THR A 138 21.46 -19.01 -28.15
CA THR A 138 22.83 -18.87 -27.61
C THR A 138 23.57 -17.65 -28.15
N ILE A 139 23.27 -17.25 -29.39
CA ILE A 139 23.89 -16.08 -30.06
C ILE A 139 23.00 -14.83 -30.02
N GLU A 140 21.88 -14.90 -29.30
CA GLU A 140 20.89 -13.81 -29.20
C GLU A 140 21.51 -12.62 -28.47
N SER A 141 21.36 -11.41 -29.03
CA SER A 141 21.74 -10.17 -28.33
C SER A 141 20.78 -9.90 -27.17
N GLU A 142 21.23 -9.17 -26.14
CA GLU A 142 20.38 -8.85 -24.99
C GLU A 142 19.08 -8.13 -25.40
N GLY A 143 19.16 -7.15 -26.32
CA GLY A 143 17.97 -6.45 -26.81
C GLY A 143 16.98 -7.37 -27.56
N SER A 144 17.47 -8.31 -28.38
CA SER A 144 16.60 -9.28 -29.04
C SER A 144 15.97 -10.27 -28.04
N ARG A 145 16.73 -10.66 -27.00
CA ARG A 145 16.24 -11.52 -25.92
C ARG A 145 15.12 -10.85 -25.14
N GLU A 146 15.29 -9.58 -24.77
CA GLU A 146 14.26 -8.80 -24.08
C GLU A 146 13.00 -8.67 -24.92
N GLN A 147 13.13 -8.31 -26.20
CA GLN A 147 12.00 -8.21 -27.11
C GLN A 147 11.26 -9.55 -27.25
N ARG A 148 11.99 -10.67 -27.40
CA ARG A 148 11.38 -11.99 -27.48
C ARG A 148 10.63 -12.37 -26.20
N LEU A 149 11.20 -12.08 -25.03
CA LEU A 149 10.55 -12.34 -23.75
C LEU A 149 9.32 -11.44 -23.54
N GLU A 150 9.35 -10.21 -24.04
CA GLU A 150 8.20 -9.31 -24.06
C GLU A 150 7.09 -9.85 -24.99
N ASP A 151 7.44 -10.22 -26.21
CA ASP A 151 6.51 -10.83 -27.16
C ASP A 151 5.92 -12.15 -26.63
N ASP A 152 6.70 -12.95 -25.89
CA ASP A 152 6.22 -14.15 -25.22
C ASP A 152 5.24 -13.80 -24.09
N ARG A 153 5.52 -12.78 -23.26
CA ARG A 153 4.61 -12.29 -22.21
C ARG A 153 3.30 -11.77 -22.80
N ILE A 154 3.36 -10.97 -23.86
CA ILE A 154 2.19 -10.43 -24.55
C ILE A 154 1.34 -11.57 -25.14
N ARG A 155 1.97 -12.54 -25.83
CA ARG A 155 1.26 -13.70 -26.40
C ARG A 155 0.59 -14.54 -25.32
N GLN A 156 1.27 -14.79 -24.19
CA GLN A 156 0.68 -15.52 -23.07
C GLN A 156 -0.48 -14.76 -22.43
N ALA A 157 -0.35 -13.44 -22.23
CA ALA A 157 -1.42 -12.61 -21.70
C ALA A 157 -2.65 -12.64 -22.62
N PHE A 158 -2.46 -12.44 -23.92
CA PHE A 158 -3.54 -12.51 -24.90
C PHE A 158 -4.20 -13.90 -24.92
N SER A 159 -3.40 -14.97 -24.88
CA SER A 159 -3.92 -16.34 -24.82
C SER A 159 -4.80 -16.58 -23.59
N ARG A 160 -4.44 -16.01 -22.43
CA ARG A 160 -5.24 -16.08 -21.20
C ARG A 160 -6.53 -15.25 -21.29
N THR A 161 -6.55 -14.16 -22.05
CA THR A 161 -7.77 -13.33 -22.20
C THR A 161 -8.86 -13.97 -23.06
N ILE A 162 -8.47 -14.83 -24.00
CA ILE A 162 -9.41 -15.54 -24.90
C ILE A 162 -9.63 -17.00 -24.47
N GLU A 163 -9.07 -17.39 -23.33
CA GLU A 163 -9.13 -18.75 -22.79
C GLU A 163 -10.58 -19.10 -22.43
N SER A 164 -11.06 -20.27 -22.86
CA SER A 164 -12.36 -20.77 -22.42
C SER A 164 -12.32 -21.15 -20.94
N GLU A 165 -13.46 -21.07 -20.24
CA GLU A 165 -13.52 -21.39 -18.80
C GLU A 165 -12.98 -22.79 -18.49
N GLY A 166 -13.34 -23.81 -19.28
CA GLY A 166 -12.82 -25.17 -19.10
C GLY A 166 -11.30 -25.27 -19.30
N SER A 167 -10.73 -24.56 -20.27
CA SER A 167 -9.25 -24.54 -20.46
C SER A 167 -8.56 -23.82 -19.29
N ARG A 168 -9.17 -22.75 -18.78
CA ARG A 168 -8.69 -22.00 -17.62
C ARG A 168 -8.68 -22.86 -16.37
N GLU A 169 -9.75 -23.60 -16.11
CA GLU A 169 -9.83 -24.53 -14.98
C GLU A 169 -8.76 -25.62 -15.08
N GLN A 170 -8.63 -26.25 -16.25
CA GLN A 170 -7.60 -27.27 -16.48
C GLN A 170 -6.19 -26.72 -16.25
N ARG A 171 -5.87 -25.53 -16.80
CA ARG A 171 -4.56 -24.90 -16.59
C ARG A 171 -4.29 -24.59 -15.12
N LEU A 172 -5.28 -24.07 -14.39
CA LEU A 172 -5.13 -23.79 -12.96
C LEU A 172 -4.97 -25.08 -12.16
N GLU A 173 -5.62 -26.16 -12.54
CA GLU A 173 -5.44 -27.47 -11.92
C GLU A 173 -4.05 -28.04 -12.22
N ASP A 174 -3.59 -27.97 -13.46
CA ASP A 174 -2.22 -28.36 -13.85
C ASP A 174 -1.18 -27.51 -13.10
N ASP A 175 -1.41 -26.22 -12.89
CA ASP A 175 -0.56 -25.34 -12.07
C ASP A 175 -0.55 -25.79 -10.59
N ARG A 176 -1.71 -26.12 -10.02
CA ARG A 176 -1.82 -26.63 -8.64
C ARG A 176 -1.06 -27.95 -8.46
N VAL A 177 -1.26 -28.90 -9.37
CA VAL A 177 -0.58 -30.21 -9.36
C VAL A 177 0.93 -30.04 -9.49
N ARG A 178 1.38 -29.21 -10.45
CA ARG A 178 2.82 -28.93 -10.61
C ARG A 178 3.42 -28.29 -9.36
N HIS A 179 2.78 -27.28 -8.78
CA HIS A 179 3.27 -26.66 -7.56
C HIS A 179 3.23 -27.61 -6.35
N ALA A 180 2.22 -28.47 -6.25
CA ALA A 180 2.15 -29.49 -5.20
C ALA A 180 3.31 -30.48 -5.32
N PHE A 181 3.55 -31.02 -6.52
CA PHE A 181 4.66 -31.92 -6.78
C PHE A 181 6.02 -31.25 -6.54
N SER A 182 6.22 -30.01 -6.99
CA SER A 182 7.46 -29.27 -6.70
C SER A 182 7.70 -29.10 -5.20
N ARG A 183 6.63 -28.95 -4.39
CA ARG A 183 6.73 -28.86 -2.93
C ARG A 183 7.08 -30.19 -2.25
N THR A 184 6.75 -31.34 -2.84
CA THR A 184 7.07 -32.65 -2.23
C THR A 184 8.54 -33.03 -2.38
N ILE A 185 9.18 -32.56 -3.45
CA ILE A 185 10.61 -32.80 -3.75
C ILE A 185 11.51 -31.62 -3.36
N GLU A 186 10.95 -30.59 -2.71
CA GLU A 186 11.65 -29.37 -2.34
C GLU A 186 12.72 -29.66 -1.27
N SER A 187 13.95 -29.17 -1.48
CA SER A 187 14.99 -29.22 -0.45
C SER A 187 14.66 -28.26 0.71
N GLU A 188 15.15 -28.54 1.92
CA GLU A 188 14.88 -27.67 3.08
C GLU A 188 15.32 -26.22 2.85
N GLY A 189 16.50 -25.99 2.25
CA GLY A 189 16.97 -24.64 1.93
C GLY A 189 16.10 -23.92 0.90
N SER A 190 15.61 -24.63 -0.14
CA SER A 190 14.67 -24.06 -1.10
C SER A 190 13.32 -23.73 -0.46
N ARG A 191 12.85 -24.58 0.46
CA ARG A 191 11.61 -24.37 1.21
C ARG A 191 11.70 -23.13 2.10
N GLU A 192 12.79 -22.95 2.82
CA GLU A 192 13.01 -21.76 3.65
C GLU A 192 13.04 -20.48 2.80
N GLN A 193 13.76 -20.50 1.69
CA GLN A 193 13.82 -19.36 0.77
C GLN A 193 12.44 -19.03 0.19
N ARG A 194 11.67 -20.03 -0.25
CA ARG A 194 10.31 -19.81 -0.76
C ARG A 194 9.39 -19.22 0.32
N LEU A 195 9.46 -19.72 1.55
CA LEU A 195 8.66 -19.19 2.66
C LEU A 195 9.09 -17.77 3.05
N GLU A 196 10.36 -17.42 2.90
CA GLU A 196 10.85 -16.05 3.07
C GLU A 196 10.35 -15.16 1.93
N ASP A 197 10.47 -15.58 0.68
CA ASP A 197 9.94 -14.85 -0.49
C ASP A 197 8.42 -14.66 -0.39
N ASP A 198 7.68 -15.65 0.10
CA ASP A 198 6.24 -15.55 0.37
C ASP A 198 5.95 -14.52 1.47
N ARG A 199 6.72 -14.52 2.57
CA ARG A 199 6.61 -13.51 3.64
C ARG A 199 6.89 -12.11 3.12
N ILE A 200 7.96 -11.93 2.36
CA ILE A 200 8.36 -10.67 1.76
C ILE A 200 7.26 -10.17 0.80
N ARG A 201 6.78 -11.03 -0.11
CA ARG A 201 5.71 -10.68 -1.06
C ARG A 201 4.44 -10.26 -0.34
N GLN A 202 4.00 -11.02 0.67
CA GLN A 202 2.81 -10.66 1.45
C GLN A 202 3.00 -9.35 2.23
N ALA A 203 4.19 -9.11 2.80
CA ALA A 203 4.49 -7.86 3.47
C ALA A 203 4.41 -6.67 2.51
N PHE A 204 5.04 -6.77 1.33
CA PHE A 204 4.93 -5.74 0.29
C PHE A 204 3.48 -5.53 -0.16
N SER A 205 2.72 -6.59 -0.43
CA SER A 205 1.30 -6.46 -0.80
C SER A 205 0.49 -5.72 0.27
N ARG A 206 0.76 -5.94 1.56
CA ARG A 206 0.09 -5.23 2.67
C ARG A 206 0.46 -3.75 2.74
N THR A 207 1.66 -3.34 2.31
CA THR A 207 2.09 -1.92 2.33
C THR A 207 1.39 -1.06 1.29
N ILE A 208 1.00 -1.65 0.16
CA ILE A 208 0.31 -0.98 -0.94
C ILE A 208 -1.19 -1.29 -0.99
N GLU A 209 -1.70 -1.99 0.03
CA GLU A 209 -3.09 -2.41 0.13
C GLU A 209 -4.01 -1.20 0.32
N SER A 210 -5.07 -1.10 -0.49
CA SER A 210 -6.11 -0.08 -0.31
C SER A 210 -6.92 -0.36 0.97
N GLU A 211 -7.52 0.66 1.59
CA GLU A 211 -8.32 0.47 2.81
C GLU A 211 -9.47 -0.53 2.61
N GLY A 212 -10.17 -0.47 1.47
CA GLY A 212 -11.24 -1.42 1.16
C GLY A 212 -10.75 -2.86 0.97
N SER A 213 -9.60 -3.06 0.31
CA SER A 213 -8.98 -4.40 0.19
C SER A 213 -8.53 -4.94 1.54
N ARG A 214 -8.01 -4.07 2.41
CA ARG A 214 -7.58 -4.43 3.77
C ARG A 214 -8.77 -4.87 4.61
N GLU A 215 -9.88 -4.16 4.57
CA GLU A 215 -11.10 -4.54 5.29
C GLU A 215 -11.63 -5.90 4.81
N GLN A 216 -11.69 -6.10 3.49
CA GLN A 216 -12.12 -7.37 2.92
C GLN A 216 -11.20 -8.53 3.32
N ARG A 217 -9.87 -8.35 3.26
CA ARG A 217 -8.93 -9.38 3.69
C ARG A 217 -9.08 -9.71 5.18
N LEU A 218 -9.25 -8.71 6.03
CA LEU A 218 -9.48 -8.93 7.46
C LEU A 218 -10.81 -9.66 7.70
N GLU A 219 -11.83 -9.38 6.91
CA GLU A 219 -13.10 -10.10 6.95
C GLU A 219 -12.94 -11.56 6.49
N ASP A 220 -12.26 -11.79 5.37
CA ASP A 220 -11.96 -13.15 4.88
C ASP A 220 -11.12 -13.94 5.89
N ASP A 221 -10.15 -13.31 6.55
CA ASP A 221 -9.35 -13.92 7.60
C ASP A 221 -10.23 -14.24 8.84
N ARG A 222 -11.16 -13.34 9.22
CA ARG A 222 -12.16 -13.61 10.27
C ARG A 222 -13.00 -14.82 9.93
N ILE A 223 -13.56 -14.86 8.72
CA ILE A 223 -14.39 -15.95 8.21
C ILE A 223 -13.59 -17.28 8.20
N ARG A 224 -12.36 -17.27 7.68
CA ARG A 224 -11.51 -18.47 7.64
C ARG A 224 -11.23 -19.01 9.04
N HIS A 225 -10.91 -18.14 9.99
CA HIS A 225 -10.68 -18.54 11.37
C HIS A 225 -11.95 -19.03 12.06
N THR A 226 -13.12 -18.43 11.81
CA THR A 226 -14.38 -18.92 12.39
C THR A 226 -14.73 -20.31 11.86
N PHE A 227 -14.65 -20.53 10.54
CA PHE A 227 -14.85 -21.86 9.97
C PHE A 227 -13.87 -22.90 10.51
N SER A 228 -12.58 -22.52 10.64
CA SER A 228 -11.57 -23.41 11.22
C SER A 228 -11.88 -23.78 12.66
N ARG A 229 -12.41 -22.85 13.47
CA ARG A 229 -12.82 -23.10 14.86
C ARG A 229 -14.09 -23.94 14.97
N ILE A 230 -15.04 -23.81 14.04
CA ILE A 230 -16.28 -24.59 14.03
C ILE A 230 -16.00 -26.06 13.71
N LEU A 231 -15.04 -26.32 12.82
CA LEU A 231 -14.64 -27.67 12.40
C LEU A 231 -13.51 -28.26 13.27
N GLU A 232 -13.08 -27.53 14.31
CA GLU A 232 -12.00 -27.95 15.20
C GLU A 232 -12.45 -29.14 16.06
N SER A 233 -11.65 -30.20 16.09
CA SER A 233 -11.88 -31.30 17.04
C SER A 233 -11.59 -30.85 18.48
N ASP A 234 -12.21 -31.49 19.48
CA ASP A 234 -12.00 -31.12 20.89
C ASP A 234 -10.51 -31.20 21.29
N ASP A 235 -9.78 -32.22 20.83
CA ASP A 235 -8.34 -32.37 21.09
C ASP A 235 -7.51 -31.23 20.47
N SER A 236 -7.81 -30.85 19.22
CA SER A 236 -7.13 -29.74 18.54
C SER A 236 -7.43 -28.40 19.22
N ARG A 237 -8.66 -28.23 19.70
CA ARG A 237 -9.10 -27.04 20.43
C ARG A 237 -8.35 -26.91 21.75
N GLU A 238 -8.20 -28.00 22.51
CA GLU A 238 -7.43 -27.99 23.75
C GLU A 238 -5.97 -27.65 23.51
N GLN A 239 -5.33 -28.24 22.49
CA GLN A 239 -3.95 -27.92 22.11
C GLN A 239 -3.79 -26.46 21.72
N ARG A 240 -4.67 -25.91 20.88
CA ARG A 240 -4.61 -24.49 20.49
C ARG A 240 -4.77 -23.56 21.69
N LEU A 241 -5.70 -23.86 22.60
CA LEU A 241 -5.89 -23.07 23.82
C LEU A 241 -4.66 -23.16 24.74
N GLU A 242 -4.01 -24.32 24.81
CA GLU A 242 -2.76 -24.49 25.53
C GLU A 242 -1.62 -23.69 24.89
N ASP A 243 -1.47 -23.75 23.57
CA ASP A 243 -0.50 -22.93 22.82
C ASP A 243 -0.76 -21.43 22.99
N ASP A 244 -2.03 -21.00 23.01
CA ASP A 244 -2.41 -19.62 23.30
C ASP A 244 -2.02 -19.22 24.74
N ARG A 245 -2.26 -20.10 25.73
CA ARG A 245 -1.84 -19.90 27.12
C ARG A 245 -0.32 -19.78 27.23
N ILE A 246 0.41 -20.67 26.60
CA ILE A 246 1.88 -20.70 26.56
C ILE A 246 2.41 -19.42 25.89
N ARG A 247 1.90 -19.07 24.71
CA ARG A 247 2.30 -17.84 23.99
C ARG A 247 2.06 -16.59 24.83
N HIS A 248 0.88 -16.44 25.42
CA HIS A 248 0.60 -15.31 26.29
C HIS A 248 1.45 -15.31 27.56
N ALA A 249 1.77 -16.47 28.14
CA ALA A 249 2.69 -16.57 29.27
C ALA A 249 4.10 -16.10 28.88
N PHE A 250 4.64 -16.56 27.75
CA PHE A 250 5.94 -16.10 27.24
C PHE A 250 5.94 -14.60 26.93
N SER A 251 4.88 -14.09 26.28
CA SER A 251 4.75 -12.64 26.03
C SER A 251 4.71 -11.83 27.33
N ARG A 252 4.09 -12.35 28.40
CA ARG A 252 4.04 -11.70 29.73
C ARG A 252 5.39 -11.73 30.45
N ILE A 253 6.17 -12.80 30.28
CA ILE A 253 7.52 -12.94 30.88
C ILE A 253 8.49 -11.95 30.24
N LEU A 254 8.40 -11.76 28.92
CA LEU A 254 9.25 -10.83 28.16
C LEU A 254 8.69 -9.40 28.11
N GLU A 255 7.57 -9.15 28.80
CA GLU A 255 6.87 -7.86 28.80
C GLU A 255 7.70 -6.80 29.54
N SER A 256 7.97 -5.67 28.90
CA SER A 256 8.57 -4.52 29.58
C SER A 256 7.63 -3.97 30.66
N GLU A 257 8.17 -3.35 31.72
CA GLU A 257 7.33 -2.78 32.79
C GLU A 257 6.31 -1.75 32.27
N GLY A 258 6.68 -0.96 31.25
CA GLY A 258 5.78 0.00 30.60
C GLY A 258 4.64 -0.67 29.82
N SER A 259 4.95 -1.73 29.06
CA SER A 259 3.94 -2.51 28.32
C SER A 259 2.98 -3.23 29.27
N ARG A 260 3.51 -3.79 30.37
CA ARG A 260 2.71 -4.44 31.42
C ARG A 260 1.74 -3.47 32.08
N GLU A 261 2.20 -2.26 32.38
CA GLU A 261 1.34 -1.23 32.97
C GLU A 261 0.25 -0.79 32.00
N GLN A 262 0.55 -0.65 30.71
CA GLN A 262 -0.44 -0.31 29.70
C GLN A 262 -1.49 -1.42 29.53
N ARG A 263 -1.06 -2.69 29.42
CA ARG A 263 -1.98 -3.82 29.34
C ARG A 263 -2.90 -3.91 30.55
N LEU A 264 -2.38 -3.72 31.76
CA LEU A 264 -3.20 -3.73 32.98
C LEU A 264 -4.18 -2.55 33.05
N LYS A 265 -3.85 -1.39 32.45
CA LYS A 265 -4.81 -0.28 32.29
C LYS A 265 -5.91 -0.66 31.29
N ASP A 266 -5.53 -1.21 30.14
CA ASP A 266 -6.46 -1.63 29.10
C ASP A 266 -7.38 -2.75 29.60
N ASP A 267 -6.87 -3.71 30.38
CA ASP A 267 -7.64 -4.77 31.05
C ASP A 267 -8.70 -4.18 32.00
N ARG A 268 -8.33 -3.20 32.83
CA ARG A 268 -9.28 -2.52 33.73
C ARG A 268 -10.38 -1.81 32.96
N ILE A 269 -10.03 -1.11 31.89
CA ILE A 269 -10.99 -0.40 31.03
C ILE A 269 -11.93 -1.41 30.37
N ARG A 270 -11.40 -2.47 29.75
CA ARG A 270 -12.20 -3.52 29.11
C ARG A 270 -13.20 -4.16 30.07
N HIS A 271 -12.76 -4.53 31.28
CA HIS A 271 -13.67 -5.09 32.29
C HIS A 271 -14.70 -4.08 32.78
N ALA A 272 -14.35 -2.80 32.94
CA ALA A 272 -15.30 -1.76 33.33
C ALA A 272 -16.38 -1.53 32.26
N VAL A 273 -15.97 -1.45 30.99
CA VAL A 273 -16.89 -1.31 29.84
C VAL A 273 -17.80 -2.52 29.76
N SER A 274 -17.25 -3.73 29.77
CA SER A 274 -18.03 -4.97 29.75
C SER A 274 -19.05 -5.05 30.89
N ARG A 275 -18.69 -4.63 32.11
CA ARG A 275 -19.61 -4.60 33.26
C ARG A 275 -20.69 -3.53 33.15
N SER A 276 -20.41 -2.41 32.48
CA SER A 276 -21.40 -1.33 32.27
C SER A 276 -22.46 -1.65 31.21
N GLN A 277 -22.13 -2.55 30.28
CA GLN A 277 -22.99 -3.00 29.18
C GLN A 277 -23.60 -4.39 29.45
N GLU A 278 -23.36 -4.96 30.63
CA GLU A 278 -23.80 -6.29 31.03
C GLU A 278 -25.32 -6.27 31.29
N PRO A 279 -26.13 -7.08 30.59
CA PRO A 279 -27.55 -7.24 30.91
C PRO A 279 -27.72 -7.94 32.26
N ASP A 280 -28.86 -7.71 32.94
CA ASP A 280 -29.08 -8.16 34.32
C ASP A 280 -28.92 -9.68 34.49
N ASP A 281 -29.41 -10.49 33.54
CA ASP A 281 -29.29 -11.95 33.57
C ASP A 281 -27.82 -12.41 33.51
N SER A 282 -27.02 -11.82 32.62
CA SER A 282 -25.58 -12.13 32.51
C SER A 282 -24.80 -11.67 33.75
N ARG A 283 -25.20 -10.54 34.33
CA ARG A 283 -24.64 -10.02 35.58
C ARG A 283 -24.89 -10.97 36.74
N GLU A 284 -26.09 -11.53 36.82
CA GLU A 284 -26.44 -12.52 37.83
C GLU A 284 -25.63 -13.81 37.66
N GLN A 285 -25.49 -14.34 36.44
CA GLN A 285 -24.66 -15.51 36.14
C GLN A 285 -23.18 -15.29 36.49
N ARG A 286 -22.62 -14.11 36.20
CA ARG A 286 -21.24 -13.78 36.59
C ARG A 286 -21.11 -13.71 38.11
N LEU A 287 -22.05 -13.05 38.80
CA LEU A 287 -22.05 -12.99 40.26
C LEU A 287 -22.21 -14.38 40.89
N GLU A 288 -22.99 -15.27 40.28
CA GLU A 288 -23.14 -16.65 40.69
C GLU A 288 -21.86 -17.46 40.49
N SER A 289 -21.19 -17.27 39.35
CA SER A 289 -19.87 -17.84 39.08
C SER A 289 -18.82 -17.35 40.07
N ASP A 290 -18.82 -16.04 40.40
CA ASP A 290 -17.96 -15.44 41.43
C ASP A 290 -18.27 -16.04 42.82
N ARG A 291 -19.56 -16.20 43.18
CA ARG A 291 -19.99 -16.85 44.43
C ARG A 291 -19.48 -18.29 44.51
N HIS A 292 -19.62 -19.05 43.43
CA HIS A 292 -19.18 -20.44 43.33
C HIS A 292 -17.65 -20.56 43.36
N TYR A 293 -16.92 -19.64 42.71
CA TYR A 293 -15.46 -19.56 42.81
C TYR A 293 -15.00 -19.34 44.24
N HIS A 294 -15.58 -18.35 44.93
CA HIS A 294 -15.27 -18.10 46.34
C HIS A 294 -15.72 -19.26 47.23
N GLN A 295 -16.77 -20.00 46.87
CA GLN A 295 -17.18 -21.21 47.58
C GLN A 295 -16.14 -22.31 47.46
N LYS A 296 -15.64 -22.58 46.25
CA LYS A 296 -14.53 -23.52 46.05
C LYS A 296 -13.27 -23.12 46.80
N GLN A 297 -12.95 -21.82 46.84
CA GLN A 297 -11.82 -21.34 47.64
C GLN A 297 -12.03 -21.60 49.15
N ARG A 298 -13.27 -21.50 49.64
CA ARG A 298 -13.62 -21.83 51.02
C ARG A 298 -13.51 -23.32 51.33
N GLU A 299 -13.64 -24.22 50.35
CA GLU A 299 -13.45 -25.67 50.54
C GLU A 299 -11.97 -26.03 50.84
N PHE A 300 -11.03 -25.19 50.42
CA PHE A 300 -9.59 -25.34 50.71
C PHE A 300 -9.12 -24.46 51.88
N GLU A 301 -10.03 -23.75 52.56
CA GLU A 301 -9.73 -22.89 53.71
C GLU A 301 -9.29 -23.75 54.90
N THR A 302 -8.19 -23.37 55.56
CA THR A 302 -7.80 -24.02 56.82
C THR A 302 -8.76 -23.61 57.94
N GLN A 303 -8.88 -24.45 58.98
CA GLN A 303 -9.79 -24.16 60.11
C GLN A 303 -9.52 -22.78 60.75
N GLU A 304 -8.25 -22.41 60.90
CA GLU A 304 -7.85 -21.10 61.45
C GLU A 304 -8.28 -19.92 60.56
N GLN A 305 -8.09 -20.04 59.24
CA GLN A 305 -8.54 -19.01 58.29
C GLN A 305 -10.06 -18.89 58.26
N HIS A 306 -10.76 -20.02 58.36
CA HIS A 306 -12.21 -20.08 58.46
C HIS A 306 -12.70 -19.35 59.69
N ASP A 307 -12.12 -19.67 60.86
CA ASP A 307 -12.49 -19.09 62.13
C ASP A 307 -12.27 -17.57 62.11
N ILE A 308 -11.10 -17.09 61.64
CA ILE A 308 -10.81 -15.65 61.49
C ILE A 308 -11.84 -14.95 60.59
N ARG A 309 -12.15 -15.53 59.43
CA ARG A 309 -13.10 -14.91 58.49
C ARG A 309 -14.51 -14.85 59.07
N VAL A 310 -14.95 -15.92 59.74
CA VAL A 310 -16.27 -16.00 60.37
C VAL A 310 -16.35 -15.04 61.55
N THR A 311 -15.32 -14.96 62.39
CA THR A 311 -15.28 -13.98 63.50
C THR A 311 -15.32 -12.56 62.98
N GLU A 312 -14.50 -12.21 61.98
CA GLU A 312 -14.55 -10.87 61.38
C GLU A 312 -15.90 -10.56 60.73
N GLN A 313 -16.57 -11.57 60.16
CA GLN A 313 -17.90 -11.40 59.56
C GLN A 313 -18.98 -11.20 60.62
N CYS A 314 -18.94 -11.97 61.70
CA CYS A 314 -19.83 -11.81 62.86
C CYS A 314 -19.62 -10.45 63.54
N ASP A 315 -18.36 -10.04 63.74
CA ASP A 315 -18.02 -8.75 64.32
C ASP A 315 -18.55 -7.60 63.46
N ARG A 316 -18.46 -7.71 62.12
CA ARG A 316 -19.06 -6.74 61.19
C ARG A 316 -20.59 -6.72 61.23
N TYR A 317 -21.25 -7.86 61.46
CA TYR A 317 -22.70 -7.94 61.49
C TYR A 317 -23.29 -7.37 62.78
N HIS A 318 -22.62 -7.60 63.90
CA HIS A 318 -23.01 -7.08 65.21
C HIS A 318 -22.39 -5.72 65.55
N GLU A 319 -21.64 -5.13 64.62
CA GLU A 319 -20.99 -3.83 64.78
C GLU A 319 -22.03 -2.72 65.02
N SER A 320 -21.93 -2.06 66.17
CA SER A 320 -22.70 -0.84 66.44
C SER A 320 -22.25 0.30 65.49
N GLN A 321 -23.11 1.29 65.27
CA GLN A 321 -22.73 2.42 64.40
C GLN A 321 -21.45 3.13 64.86
N GLY A 322 -21.20 3.22 66.18
CA GLY A 322 -19.97 3.80 66.74
C GLY A 322 -18.73 2.99 66.37
N GLN A 323 -18.76 1.68 66.59
CA GLN A 323 -17.65 0.78 66.23
C GLN A 323 -17.36 0.80 64.72
N ARG A 324 -18.40 0.89 63.89
CA ARG A 324 -18.25 1.04 62.44
C ARG A 324 -17.54 2.32 62.05
N ILE A 325 -17.89 3.43 62.70
CA ILE A 325 -17.22 4.72 62.47
C ILE A 325 -15.75 4.62 62.88
N GLU A 326 -15.47 4.00 64.03
CA GLU A 326 -14.11 3.83 64.56
C GLU A 326 -13.24 2.93 63.65
N ARG A 327 -13.74 1.79 63.21
CA ARG A 327 -13.03 0.91 62.25
C ARG A 327 -12.76 1.62 60.93
N LEU A 328 -13.74 2.36 60.40
CA LEU A 328 -13.54 3.15 59.19
C LEU A 328 -12.54 4.29 59.41
N ALA A 329 -12.48 4.88 60.61
CA ALA A 329 -11.47 5.86 60.97
C ALA A 329 -10.08 5.23 61.03
N HIS A 330 -9.92 4.06 61.68
CA HIS A 330 -8.67 3.32 61.74
C HIS A 330 -8.17 2.91 60.34
N LEU A 331 -9.08 2.49 59.44
CA LEU A 331 -8.74 2.20 58.04
C LEU A 331 -8.26 3.45 57.29
N ARG A 332 -8.92 4.61 57.49
CA ARG A 332 -8.49 5.88 56.89
C ARG A 332 -7.11 6.29 57.39
N GLU A 333 -6.84 6.10 58.68
CA GLU A 333 -5.55 6.39 59.29
C GLU A 333 -4.45 5.47 58.77
N SER A 334 -4.72 4.17 58.67
CA SER A 334 -3.81 3.19 58.08
C SER A 334 -3.46 3.54 56.63
N VAL A 335 -4.46 3.89 55.80
CA VAL A 335 -4.24 4.33 54.42
C VAL A 335 -3.48 5.66 54.36
N SER A 336 -3.71 6.56 55.31
CA SER A 336 -2.96 7.82 55.42
C SER A 336 -1.49 7.58 55.77
N ALA A 337 -1.20 6.69 56.71
CA ALA A 337 0.16 6.31 57.09
C ALA A 337 0.93 5.72 55.91
N ILE A 338 0.29 4.82 55.15
CA ILE A 338 0.87 4.27 53.91
C ILE A 338 1.20 5.42 52.93
N ARG A 339 0.27 6.35 52.71
CA ARG A 339 0.49 7.51 51.82
C ARG A 339 1.60 8.45 52.28
N GLN A 340 1.84 8.56 53.58
CA GLN A 340 2.94 9.36 54.13
C GLN A 340 4.29 8.67 53.95
N SER A 341 4.30 7.33 53.96
CA SER A 341 5.50 6.52 53.67
C SER A 341 5.78 6.34 52.17
N GLU A 342 4.92 6.84 51.26
CA GLU A 342 5.13 6.76 49.80
C GLU A 342 6.37 7.53 49.36
N THR A 343 7.14 6.95 48.43
CA THR A 343 8.22 7.70 47.75
C THR A 343 7.64 8.79 46.84
N ASN A 344 8.43 9.81 46.50
CA ASN A 344 8.00 10.86 45.57
C ASN A 344 7.57 10.31 44.19
N PHE A 345 8.20 9.23 43.74
CA PHE A 345 7.85 8.55 42.49
C PHE A 345 6.47 7.88 42.60
N ASP A 346 6.24 7.09 43.65
CA ASP A 346 4.96 6.41 43.88
C ASP A 346 3.82 7.40 44.09
N ARG A 347 4.08 8.49 44.82
CA ARG A 347 3.14 9.60 45.00
C ARG A 347 2.76 10.21 43.65
N LYS A 348 3.74 10.50 42.79
CA LYS A 348 3.49 11.07 41.45
C LYS A 348 2.69 10.09 40.59
N ARG A 349 3.02 8.80 40.61
CA ARG A 349 2.28 7.73 39.90
C ARG A 349 0.84 7.61 40.36
N ARG A 350 0.59 7.56 41.67
CA ARG A 350 -0.76 7.49 42.24
C ARG A 350 -1.58 8.70 41.85
N LEU A 351 -1.00 9.91 41.89
CA LEU A 351 -1.70 11.14 41.51
C LEU A 351 -2.03 11.17 40.01
N ILE A 352 -1.13 10.72 39.15
CA ILE A 352 -1.39 10.60 37.71
C ILE A 352 -2.51 9.59 37.44
N THR A 353 -2.41 8.41 38.05
CA THR A 353 -3.43 7.35 37.90
C THR A 353 -4.79 7.84 38.38
N ALA A 354 -4.85 8.49 39.56
CA ALA A 354 -6.09 9.05 40.09
C ALA A 354 -6.70 10.11 39.15
N ARG A 355 -5.87 11.00 38.57
CA ARG A 355 -6.33 11.99 37.59
C ARG A 355 -6.92 11.31 36.35
N GLN A 356 -6.21 10.34 35.78
CA GLN A 356 -6.67 9.60 34.60
C GLN A 356 -7.98 8.87 34.86
N THR A 357 -8.10 8.17 35.99
CA THR A 357 -9.35 7.49 36.37
C THR A 357 -10.48 8.48 36.57
N THR A 358 -10.24 9.64 37.20
CA THR A 358 -11.29 10.66 37.35
C THR A 358 -11.68 11.32 36.04
N SER A 359 -10.76 11.41 35.07
CA SER A 359 -11.07 11.94 33.73
C SER A 359 -11.94 10.96 32.96
N ALA A 360 -11.53 9.70 32.87
CA ALA A 360 -12.29 8.67 32.16
C ALA A 360 -13.71 8.48 32.72
N LEU A 361 -13.88 8.59 34.04
CA LEU A 361 -15.21 8.56 34.66
C LEU A 361 -16.07 9.78 34.33
N ARG A 362 -15.46 10.96 34.12
CA ARG A 362 -16.18 12.18 33.70
C ARG A 362 -16.57 12.13 32.22
N ASP A 363 -15.76 11.48 31.39
CA ASP A 363 -16.02 11.37 29.95
C ASP A 363 -17.23 10.45 29.64
N ILE A 364 -17.55 9.54 30.57
CA ILE A 364 -18.67 8.58 30.48
C ILE A 364 -19.84 9.01 31.40
N GLU A 365 -19.71 10.15 32.11
CA GLU A 365 -20.72 10.65 33.04
C GLU A 365 -21.99 11.10 32.29
N SER A 366 -23.17 10.63 32.72
CA SER A 366 -24.46 11.15 32.24
C SER A 366 -24.64 12.63 32.63
N GLU A 367 -25.36 13.41 31.82
CA GLU A 367 -25.54 14.85 32.04
C GLU A 367 -26.18 15.18 33.40
N GLU A 368 -27.10 14.33 33.90
CA GLU A 368 -27.71 14.49 35.22
C GLU A 368 -26.69 14.38 36.37
N ASN A 369 -25.82 13.37 36.30
CA ASN A 369 -24.75 13.16 37.30
C ASN A 369 -23.72 14.29 37.26
N ARG A 370 -23.42 14.78 36.05
CA ARG A 370 -22.52 15.92 35.84
C ARG A 370 -23.04 17.18 36.52
N GLN A 371 -24.34 17.49 36.38
CA GLN A 371 -24.96 18.63 37.03
C GLN A 371 -24.97 18.51 38.56
N GLN A 372 -25.29 17.34 39.10
CA GLN A 372 -25.23 17.10 40.55
C GLN A 372 -23.82 17.28 41.12
N ARG A 373 -22.79 16.78 40.43
CA ARG A 373 -21.38 16.97 40.83
C ARG A 373 -20.99 18.45 40.85
N LEU A 374 -21.36 19.20 39.80
CA LEU A 374 -21.06 20.63 39.72
C LEU A 374 -21.76 21.44 40.83
N ASN A 375 -23.01 21.12 41.14
CA ASN A 375 -23.73 21.73 42.26
C ASN A 375 -23.05 21.42 43.60
N ASN A 376 -22.64 20.17 43.82
CA ASN A 376 -21.91 19.77 45.03
C ASN A 376 -20.55 20.47 45.15
N ASP A 377 -19.81 20.61 44.05
CA ASP A 377 -18.56 21.37 44.01
C ASP A 377 -18.78 22.86 44.31
N HIS A 378 -19.87 23.43 43.81
CA HIS A 378 -20.26 24.81 44.08
C HIS A 378 -20.57 25.02 45.57
N VAL A 379 -21.42 24.17 46.16
CA VAL A 379 -21.76 24.20 47.60
C VAL A 379 -20.51 24.04 48.48
N ARG A 380 -19.58 23.16 48.11
CA ARG A 380 -18.31 23.00 48.83
C ARG A 380 -17.44 24.26 48.75
N ARG A 381 -17.42 24.95 47.61
CA ARG A 381 -16.65 26.18 47.43
C ARG A 381 -17.26 27.35 48.20
N THR A 382 -18.59 27.47 48.21
CA THR A 382 -19.28 28.53 48.96
C THR A 382 -19.12 28.31 50.46
N ASN A 383 -19.33 27.10 50.97
CA ASN A 383 -19.15 26.77 52.38
C ASN A 383 -17.70 26.89 52.87
N ARG A 384 -16.71 26.89 51.97
CA ARG A 384 -15.30 27.16 52.34
C ARG A 384 -15.00 28.66 52.48
N ARG A 385 -15.80 29.54 51.87
CA ARG A 385 -15.61 31.01 51.87
C ARG A 385 -16.45 31.68 52.96
N ASN A 386 -16.29 31.21 54.19
CA ASN A 386 -17.13 31.65 55.31
C ASN A 386 -16.47 32.73 56.18
N ILE A 387 -15.25 33.18 55.83
CA ILE A 387 -14.52 34.18 56.60
C ILE A 387 -14.78 35.58 56.03
N ALA A 388 -15.16 36.53 56.89
CA ALA A 388 -15.37 37.92 56.53
C ALA A 388 -14.03 38.66 56.32
N TRP A 389 -13.93 39.47 55.27
CA TRP A 389 -12.73 40.25 54.96
C TRP A 389 -12.61 41.49 55.88
N ARG A 390 -11.91 41.34 57.01
CA ARG A 390 -11.77 42.41 58.03
C ARG A 390 -10.57 43.32 57.82
N GLU A 391 -9.38 42.76 57.53
CA GLU A 391 -8.16 43.53 57.26
C GLU A 391 -7.87 43.62 55.76
N LYS A 392 -8.02 44.84 55.20
CA LYS A 392 -7.90 45.08 53.76
C LYS A 392 -6.49 45.47 53.31
N PHE A 393 -5.67 46.00 54.22
CA PHE A 393 -4.34 46.51 53.93
C PHE A 393 -3.38 45.39 53.47
N ASN A 394 -2.72 45.57 52.33
CA ASN A 394 -1.80 44.59 51.70
C ASN A 394 -2.37 43.17 51.47
N SER A 395 -3.68 42.97 51.61
CA SER A 395 -4.33 41.65 51.45
C SER A 395 -4.20 41.07 50.04
N GLY A 396 -3.90 41.89 49.03
CA GLY A 396 -3.57 41.43 47.67
C GLY A 396 -2.29 40.60 47.59
N PHE A 397 -1.36 40.77 48.54
CA PHE A 397 -0.13 39.98 48.62
C PHE A 397 -0.31 38.67 49.41
N ASN A 398 -1.36 38.58 50.23
CA ASN A 398 -1.72 37.41 51.03
C ASN A 398 -3.15 36.98 50.72
N TYR A 399 -3.39 36.53 49.50
CA TYR A 399 -4.71 36.06 49.07
C TYR A 399 -5.12 34.81 49.85
N ASP A 400 -6.21 34.89 50.60
CA ASP A 400 -6.79 33.76 51.32
C ASP A 400 -8.08 33.28 50.64
N THR A 401 -8.02 32.08 50.09
CA THR A 401 -9.15 31.41 49.41
C THR A 401 -10.39 31.21 50.28
N GLN A 402 -10.28 31.34 51.60
CA GLN A 402 -11.38 31.19 52.58
C GLN A 402 -12.11 32.52 52.88
N ILE A 403 -11.57 33.65 52.44
CA ILE A 403 -12.19 34.96 52.62
C ILE A 403 -13.21 35.23 51.50
N ASN A 404 -14.39 35.73 51.89
CA ASN A 404 -15.39 36.18 50.93
C ASN A 404 -15.09 37.63 50.47
N TYR A 405 -14.24 37.77 49.44
CA TYR A 405 -13.91 39.07 48.87
C TYR A 405 -15.06 39.71 48.07
N SER A 406 -16.03 38.93 47.57
CA SER A 406 -17.07 39.47 46.69
C SER A 406 -17.96 40.49 47.42
N ALA A 407 -18.14 40.32 48.73
CA ALA A 407 -18.94 41.21 49.58
C ALA A 407 -18.39 42.65 49.72
N ALA A 408 -17.17 42.94 49.24
CA ALA A 408 -16.52 44.24 49.41
C ALA A 408 -16.05 44.88 48.09
N SER A 409 -16.58 44.42 46.96
CA SER A 409 -16.11 44.76 45.60
C SER A 409 -16.66 46.09 45.07
N GLU A 410 -17.32 46.90 45.89
CA GLU A 410 -17.97 48.14 45.45
C GLU A 410 -16.98 49.32 45.51
N ILE A 411 -16.21 49.51 44.43
CA ILE A 411 -15.23 50.60 44.26
C ILE A 411 -15.93 51.93 43.88
N GLY A 412 -17.22 51.88 43.56
CA GLY A 412 -18.02 53.03 43.14
C GLY A 412 -17.77 53.45 41.67
N PRO A 413 -18.50 54.46 41.16
CA PRO A 413 -18.35 54.93 39.79
C PRO A 413 -17.05 55.73 39.58
N MET A 414 -16.44 55.57 38.40
CA MET A 414 -15.24 56.29 37.98
C MET A 414 -15.61 57.65 37.39
N ASN A 415 -15.95 58.62 38.23
CA ASN A 415 -16.55 59.90 37.81
C ASN A 415 -15.77 61.15 38.26
N VAL A 416 -14.68 61.01 39.00
CA VAL A 416 -13.85 62.16 39.39
C VAL A 416 -12.92 62.50 38.22
N CYS A 417 -13.00 63.72 37.68
CA CYS A 417 -12.21 64.12 36.51
C CYS A 417 -10.90 64.79 36.93
N CYS A 418 -9.79 64.42 36.30
CA CYS A 418 -8.51 65.10 36.51
C CYS A 418 -8.48 66.47 35.83
N ASN A 419 -8.07 67.52 36.54
CA ASN A 419 -8.01 68.88 35.99
C ASN A 419 -6.99 69.05 34.85
N TYR A 420 -5.92 68.25 34.84
CA TYR A 420 -4.81 68.40 33.89
C TYR A 420 -4.98 67.56 32.61
N CYS A 421 -5.25 66.26 32.74
CA CYS A 421 -5.34 65.33 31.60
C CYS A 421 -6.76 64.85 31.29
N LYS A 422 -7.77 65.29 32.05
CA LYS A 422 -9.19 64.91 31.91
C LYS A 422 -9.51 63.42 32.07
N ALA A 423 -8.53 62.60 32.46
CA ALA A 423 -8.78 61.21 32.84
C ALA A 423 -9.78 61.12 34.00
N LEU A 424 -10.70 60.16 33.91
CA LEU A 424 -11.61 59.81 34.99
C LEU A 424 -10.89 58.89 35.98
N ARG A 425 -11.21 59.04 37.26
CA ARG A 425 -10.62 58.30 38.38
C ARG A 425 -11.70 57.97 39.41
N TRP A 426 -11.41 56.97 40.23
CA TRP A 426 -12.27 56.64 41.38
C TRP A 426 -12.03 57.62 42.54
N LYS A 427 -13.02 57.74 43.43
CA LYS A 427 -13.05 58.76 44.49
C LYS A 427 -11.82 58.70 45.42
N ASP A 428 -11.34 57.50 45.73
CA ASP A 428 -10.25 57.27 46.69
C ASP A 428 -8.88 57.09 46.01
N GLU A 429 -8.78 57.31 44.69
CA GLU A 429 -7.51 57.24 43.98
C GLU A 429 -6.64 58.50 44.15
N SER A 430 -5.35 58.28 44.36
CA SER A 430 -4.37 59.34 44.56
C SER A 430 -4.27 60.29 43.35
N LYS A 431 -4.22 61.61 43.62
CA LYS A 431 -4.15 62.68 42.59
C LYS A 431 -3.06 62.49 41.52
N GLY A 432 -1.99 61.76 41.86
CA GLY A 432 -0.88 61.49 40.95
C GLY A 432 -1.08 60.37 39.93
N ILE A 433 -2.06 59.49 40.06
CA ILE A 433 -2.03 58.22 39.30
C ILE A 433 -2.15 58.36 37.78
N CYS A 434 -2.91 59.36 37.29
CA CYS A 434 -3.16 59.50 35.85
C CYS A 434 -2.11 60.32 35.09
N CYS A 435 -1.49 61.32 35.73
CA CYS A 435 -0.53 62.22 35.05
C CYS A 435 0.53 62.80 36.00
N SER A 436 0.73 62.16 37.16
CA SER A 436 1.60 62.64 38.24
C SER A 436 1.33 64.10 38.60
N SER A 437 0.05 64.45 38.73
CA SER A 437 -0.43 65.81 39.02
C SER A 437 -0.02 66.85 37.97
N GLY A 438 -0.04 66.48 36.69
CA GLY A 438 0.25 67.38 35.57
C GLY A 438 1.71 67.41 35.11
N LYS A 439 2.59 66.63 35.75
CA LYS A 439 4.00 66.50 35.36
C LYS A 439 4.19 65.70 34.07
N VAL A 440 3.26 64.78 33.78
CA VAL A 440 3.28 63.98 32.56
C VAL A 440 2.21 64.51 31.62
N ARG A 441 2.63 65.00 30.46
CA ARG A 441 1.75 65.41 29.37
C ARG A 441 1.75 64.31 28.32
N LEU A 442 0.69 63.52 28.31
CA LEU A 442 0.47 62.48 27.31
C LEU A 442 -0.17 63.11 26.07
N ASP A 443 0.33 62.77 24.90
CA ASP A 443 -0.31 63.16 23.64
C ASP A 443 -1.65 62.41 23.50
N SER A 444 -2.64 63.09 22.93
CA SER A 444 -3.94 62.47 22.67
C SER A 444 -3.76 61.28 21.72
N ILE A 445 -4.37 60.15 22.07
CA ILE A 445 -4.36 58.95 21.23
C ILE A 445 -4.92 59.32 19.85
N GLN A 446 -4.13 59.11 18.81
CA GLN A 446 -4.57 59.34 17.44
C GLN A 446 -5.72 58.41 17.10
N GLN A 447 -6.73 58.93 16.40
CA GLN A 447 -7.88 58.12 16.02
C GLN A 447 -7.44 56.99 15.07
N PRO A 448 -8.03 55.79 15.18
CA PRO A 448 -7.70 54.70 14.29
C PRO A 448 -7.93 55.10 12.82
N PRO A 449 -7.09 54.66 11.88
CA PRO A 449 -7.32 54.91 10.46
C PRO A 449 -8.58 54.18 9.96
N GLU A 450 -9.25 54.73 8.94
CA GLU A 450 -10.33 54.02 8.27
C GLU A 450 -9.80 52.81 7.48
N PRO A 451 -10.53 51.68 7.45
CA PRO A 451 -11.90 51.47 7.91
C PRO A 451 -12.06 51.01 9.38
N LEU A 452 -10.97 50.89 10.16
CA LEU A 452 -11.00 50.32 11.52
C LEU A 452 -11.83 51.15 12.50
N LYS A 453 -11.79 52.47 12.36
CA LYS A 453 -12.60 53.37 13.20
C LYS A 453 -14.10 53.15 12.97
N SER A 454 -14.56 53.15 11.72
CA SER A 454 -15.98 52.90 11.40
C SER A 454 -16.42 51.49 11.82
N LEU A 455 -15.53 50.50 11.73
CA LEU A 455 -15.79 49.12 12.19
C LEU A 455 -15.91 49.00 13.72
N LEU A 456 -15.14 49.78 14.49
CA LEU A 456 -15.18 49.77 15.95
C LEU A 456 -16.36 50.59 16.52
N CYS A 457 -16.72 51.68 15.86
CA CYS A 457 -17.76 52.61 16.33
C CYS A 457 -19.19 52.22 15.93
N GLY A 458 -19.39 51.18 15.12
CA GLY A 458 -20.75 50.80 14.68
C GLY A 458 -21.22 51.50 13.40
N GLU A 459 -20.35 52.30 12.77
CA GLU A 459 -20.72 53.19 11.65
C GLU A 459 -20.53 52.53 10.26
N HIS A 460 -19.86 51.36 10.20
CA HIS A 460 -19.71 50.56 8.99
C HIS A 460 -20.68 49.37 8.97
N ASP A 461 -21.21 49.03 7.79
CA ASP A 461 -22.10 47.87 7.56
C ASP A 461 -21.59 46.53 8.12
N GLN A 462 -20.26 46.35 8.22
CA GLN A 462 -19.62 45.13 8.70
C GLN A 462 -19.25 45.21 10.19
N SER A 463 -19.61 46.28 10.90
CA SER A 463 -19.23 46.49 12.29
C SER A 463 -19.77 45.39 13.22
N GLN A 464 -21.04 44.99 13.05
CA GLN A 464 -21.64 43.88 13.79
C GLN A 464 -20.85 42.58 13.64
N HIS A 465 -20.50 42.23 12.39
CA HIS A 465 -19.71 41.04 12.11
C HIS A 465 -18.29 41.14 12.68
N PHE A 466 -17.66 42.30 12.52
CA PHE A 466 -16.33 42.59 13.04
C PHE A 466 -16.27 42.48 14.57
N LEU A 467 -17.21 43.10 15.30
CA LEU A 467 -17.27 43.06 16.76
C LEU A 467 -17.56 41.65 17.29
N ASN A 468 -18.49 40.92 16.65
CA ASN A 468 -18.78 39.52 17.02
C ASN A 468 -17.55 38.60 16.85
N ASN A 469 -16.67 38.92 15.90
CA ASN A 469 -15.49 38.12 15.58
C ASN A 469 -14.17 38.78 15.96
N ILE A 470 -14.18 39.88 16.73
CA ILE A 470 -12.98 40.71 16.96
C ILE A 470 -11.84 39.92 17.61
N ARG A 471 -12.18 38.96 18.48
CA ARG A 471 -11.19 38.06 19.09
C ARG A 471 -10.50 37.19 18.06
N ARG A 472 -11.22 36.69 17.04
CA ARG A 472 -10.65 35.88 15.96
C ARG A 472 -9.72 36.71 15.08
N TYR A 473 -10.13 37.92 14.72
CA TYR A 473 -9.27 38.84 13.97
C TYR A 473 -8.00 39.20 14.75
N ASN A 474 -8.14 39.56 16.03
CA ASN A 474 -6.98 39.85 16.89
C ASN A 474 -6.09 38.62 17.09
N SER A 475 -6.66 37.42 17.13
CA SER A 475 -5.89 36.16 17.18
C SER A 475 -5.14 35.87 15.89
N ALA A 476 -5.62 36.30 14.72
CA ALA A 476 -4.85 36.18 13.48
C ALA A 476 -3.58 37.05 13.52
N PHE A 477 -3.62 38.18 14.24
CA PHE A 477 -2.46 39.05 14.46
C PHE A 477 -1.67 38.70 15.73
N GLN A 478 -1.99 37.60 16.42
CA GLN A 478 -1.19 37.16 17.56
C GLN A 478 0.18 36.66 17.09
N MET A 479 1.20 37.00 17.87
CA MET A 479 2.57 36.57 17.61
C MET A 479 2.63 35.04 17.61
N THR A 480 3.22 34.48 16.55
CA THR A 480 3.31 33.02 16.36
C THR A 480 4.66 32.45 16.76
N SER A 481 5.63 33.34 16.99
CA SER A 481 6.89 33.03 17.65
C SER A 481 7.08 33.95 18.86
N PHE A 482 7.71 33.39 19.90
CA PHE A 482 8.02 34.12 21.13
C PHE A 482 9.53 34.16 21.32
N GLY A 483 10.11 35.36 21.25
CA GLY A 483 11.50 35.63 21.64
C GLY A 483 11.53 36.70 22.72
N ALA A 484 12.17 36.43 23.85
CA ALA A 484 12.38 37.43 24.89
C ALA A 484 13.89 37.64 25.07
N LYS A 485 14.34 38.88 24.93
CA LYS A 485 15.71 39.27 25.26
C LYS A 485 15.67 40.16 26.49
N GLU A 486 16.41 39.77 27.52
CA GLU A 486 16.61 40.63 28.69
C GLU A 486 17.47 41.83 28.27
N VAL A 487 16.96 43.03 28.53
CA VAL A 487 17.67 44.27 28.25
C VAL A 487 17.86 45.00 29.58
N HIS A 488 19.11 45.24 29.95
CA HIS A 488 19.46 46.07 31.09
C HIS A 488 19.72 47.49 30.60
N GLU A 489 18.70 48.34 30.60
CA GLU A 489 18.86 49.79 30.37
C GLU A 489 19.05 50.51 31.72
N GLY A 490 20.32 50.71 32.10
CA GLY A 490 20.71 51.50 33.27
C GLY A 490 20.46 50.84 34.64
N ASN A 491 20.31 51.66 35.68
CA ASN A 491 20.17 51.25 37.09
C ASN A 491 18.73 50.85 37.50
N TYR A 492 17.81 50.67 36.55
CA TYR A 492 16.43 50.26 36.86
C TYR A 492 16.20 48.77 36.57
N MET A 493 15.21 48.20 37.27
CA MET A 493 14.80 46.78 37.24
C MET A 493 14.79 46.20 35.80
N PRO A 494 15.30 44.98 35.56
CA PRO A 494 15.41 44.42 34.21
C PRO A 494 14.09 44.44 33.44
N THR A 495 14.12 45.03 32.25
CA THR A 495 13.00 45.07 31.31
C THR A 495 13.21 44.02 30.24
N PHE A 496 12.27 43.08 30.12
CA PHE A 496 12.29 42.09 29.04
C PHE A 496 11.72 42.73 27.77
N LYS A 497 12.50 42.73 26.68
CA LYS A 497 12.02 43.13 25.36
C LYS A 497 11.57 41.89 24.61
N ILE A 498 10.25 41.77 24.43
CA ILE A 498 9.62 40.64 23.76
C ILE A 498 9.45 40.99 22.28
N GLN A 499 9.93 40.10 21.40
CA GLN A 499 9.85 40.20 19.95
C GLN A 499 9.34 38.89 19.36
N GLY A 500 8.76 38.96 18.17
CA GLY A 500 8.25 37.78 17.48
C GLY A 500 7.57 38.15 16.18
N SER A 501 7.36 37.14 15.35
CA SER A 501 6.76 37.25 14.03
C SER A 501 5.25 37.02 14.11
N CYS A 502 4.47 37.89 13.48
CA CYS A 502 3.06 37.61 13.20
C CYS A 502 2.97 36.80 11.89
N ILE A 503 2.01 35.88 11.79
CA ILE A 503 1.65 35.28 10.50
C ILE A 503 0.82 36.34 9.78
N ILE A 504 1.38 36.93 8.73
CA ILE A 504 0.63 37.73 7.75
C ILE A 504 0.93 37.14 6.38
#